data_AF-A0A385SYX7-F1
#
_entry.id   AF-A0A385SYX7-F1
#
_cell.length_a   1.000
_cell.length_b   1.000
_cell.length_c   1.000
_cell.angle_alpha   90.00
_cell.angle_beta   90.00
_cell.angle_gamma   90.00
#
_symmetry.space_group_name_H-M   'P 1'
#
loop_
_entity.id
_entity.type
_entity.pdbx_description
1 polymer ?
#
loop_
_entity_poly.entity_id
_entity_poly.type
_entity_poly.pdbx_seq_one_letter_code
_entity_poly.pdbx_strand_id
1 'polypeptide(L)'
;MKTIIFFSVSILVFMGNASRAQDRQQVDAVYKNAVLLYEQKDTFKAIAEFEKVIQQDPNHKDALYNLAVINYALGDQPTAIKFLKRGVHLHDPRALKLLRGQLHEKITYADTMQYIDPATAEKFEKIKNLNAPTLNDITKNILSVSTNAKEQLQLLLLWSHHYMRADGARFFNGGFPLSTPEAIQKRTGLCDEYSNIVDAFCKKIKVQSFRVTGYVRYPDFQPGDALRQTNHAWNFVYLDSSWLACDLFWSTTALEAEGPTPHFVKRLEPEYFLGLPSDFINHHLPADPVFQFDAQPVKIDAFANSPDGIDPQVKRMPYLNYPDSIKILLKLNPESRLLKMARHAYTYNKDNPNELIKESYNYAVGILNDKVSTKNDLKSAKQYLVLAKSLIPLSTDSDIKALKESCDAGLTMADKRMATAR
;
A
#
# COMPACT_ATOMS: atom_id res chain seq x y z
N MET A 1 -34.60 3.56 -57.27
CA MET A 1 -33.17 3.43 -56.88
C MET A 1 -32.76 4.70 -56.15
N LYS A 2 -32.48 4.61 -54.85
CA LYS A 2 -31.96 5.72 -54.02
C LYS A 2 -30.48 5.46 -53.77
N THR A 3 -29.62 6.36 -54.23
CA THR A 3 -28.17 6.29 -54.05
C THR A 3 -27.81 6.83 -52.66
N ILE A 4 -27.22 5.97 -51.83
CA ILE A 4 -26.67 6.32 -50.51
C ILE A 4 -25.23 6.77 -50.74
N ILE A 5 -24.92 8.02 -50.36
CA ILE A 5 -23.55 8.55 -50.33
C ILE A 5 -22.91 8.10 -49.01
N PHE A 6 -21.91 7.23 -49.10
CA PHE A 6 -21.00 6.92 -48.00
C PHE A 6 -20.04 8.11 -47.80
N PHE A 7 -20.16 8.84 -46.69
CA PHE A 7 -19.09 9.71 -46.22
C PHE A 7 -18.04 8.88 -45.48
N SER A 8 -16.81 8.94 -45.96
CA SER A 8 -15.63 8.22 -45.47
C SER A 8 -15.22 8.69 -44.06
N VAL A 9 -15.17 7.75 -43.12
CA VAL A 9 -14.63 7.90 -41.75
C VAL A 9 -13.08 8.00 -41.72
N SER A 10 -12.42 7.99 -42.88
CA SER A 10 -10.94 8.00 -42.97
C SER A 10 -10.28 9.37 -42.83
N ILE A 11 -11.05 10.47 -42.74
CA ILE A 11 -10.50 11.85 -42.63
C ILE A 11 -10.32 12.30 -41.16
N LEU A 12 -11.09 11.75 -40.21
CA LEU A 12 -11.00 12.18 -38.80
C LEU A 12 -9.74 11.68 -38.06
N VAL A 13 -9.19 10.51 -38.43
CA VAL A 13 -7.99 9.95 -37.77
C VAL A 13 -6.71 10.66 -38.20
N PHE A 14 -6.64 11.14 -39.46
CA PHE A 14 -5.52 11.95 -39.93
C PHE A 14 -5.54 13.38 -39.38
N MET A 15 -6.73 13.99 -39.22
CA MET A 15 -6.86 15.32 -38.62
C MET A 15 -6.47 15.35 -37.13
N GLY A 16 -6.78 14.31 -36.35
CA GLY A 16 -6.40 14.25 -34.92
C GLY A 16 -4.91 14.01 -34.67
N ASN A 17 -4.18 13.39 -35.60
CA ASN A 17 -2.72 13.25 -35.53
C ASN A 17 -1.99 14.50 -36.03
N ALA A 18 -2.53 15.16 -37.07
CA ALA A 18 -1.99 16.43 -37.57
C ALA A 18 -2.16 17.55 -36.53
N SER A 19 -3.32 17.64 -35.86
CA SER A 19 -3.55 18.63 -34.81
C SER A 19 -2.60 18.41 -33.62
N ARG A 20 -2.46 17.17 -33.13
CA ARG A 20 -1.53 16.86 -32.04
C ARG A 20 -0.06 17.08 -32.40
N ALA A 21 0.33 16.84 -33.65
CA ALA A 21 1.69 17.12 -34.12
C ALA A 21 1.96 18.63 -34.22
N GLN A 22 0.95 19.39 -34.66
CA GLN A 22 1.01 20.85 -34.75
C GLN A 22 1.03 21.50 -33.37
N ASP A 23 0.22 21.01 -32.42
CA ASP A 23 0.22 21.44 -31.02
C ASP A 23 1.59 21.16 -30.37
N ARG A 24 2.20 19.98 -30.63
CA ARG A 24 3.54 19.65 -30.12
C ARG A 24 4.63 20.55 -30.70
N GLN A 25 4.60 20.83 -32.01
CA GLN A 25 5.55 21.75 -32.63
C GLN A 25 5.44 23.16 -32.07
N GLN A 26 4.21 23.60 -31.74
CA GLN A 26 3.98 24.90 -31.13
C GLN A 26 4.58 24.97 -29.72
N VAL A 27 4.36 23.95 -28.89
CA VAL A 27 4.95 23.87 -27.53
C VAL A 27 6.49 23.87 -27.59
N ASP A 28 7.08 23.10 -28.51
CA ASP A 28 8.53 23.05 -28.71
C ASP A 28 9.11 24.41 -29.12
N ALA A 29 8.39 25.17 -29.96
CA ALA A 29 8.81 26.51 -30.38
C ALA A 29 8.77 27.52 -29.22
N VAL A 30 7.70 27.48 -28.42
CA VAL A 30 7.57 28.32 -27.21
C VAL A 30 8.66 27.98 -26.20
N TYR A 31 8.96 26.70 -25.98
CA TYR A 31 10.04 26.27 -25.11
C TYR A 31 11.42 26.76 -25.59
N LYS A 32 11.72 26.64 -26.89
CA LYS A 32 12.98 27.16 -27.46
C LYS A 32 13.11 28.67 -27.28
N ASN A 33 12.01 29.42 -27.47
CA ASN A 33 12.00 30.86 -27.24
C ASN A 33 12.28 31.20 -25.76
N ALA A 34 11.68 30.47 -24.82
CA ALA A 34 11.94 30.64 -23.40
C ALA A 34 13.42 30.43 -23.03
N VAL A 35 14.06 29.41 -23.61
CA VAL A 35 15.50 29.13 -23.42
C VAL A 35 16.35 30.27 -23.99
N LEU A 36 16.06 30.77 -25.20
CA LEU A 36 16.79 31.90 -25.80
C LEU A 36 16.68 33.18 -24.96
N LEU A 37 15.49 33.49 -24.44
CA LEU A 37 15.27 34.63 -23.54
C LEU A 37 16.09 34.49 -22.26
N TYR A 38 16.19 33.27 -21.72
CA TYR A 38 17.01 32.98 -20.56
C TYR A 38 18.51 33.18 -20.85
N GLU A 39 19.00 32.72 -22.00
CA GLU A 39 20.39 32.93 -22.45
C GLU A 39 20.71 34.42 -22.66
N GLN A 40 19.74 35.21 -23.10
CA GLN A 40 19.84 36.67 -23.24
C GLN A 40 19.76 37.42 -21.90
N LYS A 41 19.63 36.70 -20.77
CA LYS A 41 19.46 37.23 -19.42
C LYS A 41 18.16 38.03 -19.21
N ASP A 42 17.17 37.86 -20.08
CA ASP A 42 15.83 38.44 -19.90
C ASP A 42 14.97 37.51 -19.03
N THR A 43 15.36 37.38 -17.76
CA THR A 43 14.85 36.34 -16.84
C THR A 43 13.33 36.39 -16.66
N PHE A 44 12.73 37.57 -16.55
CA PHE A 44 11.28 37.69 -16.35
C PHE A 44 10.48 37.27 -17.59
N LYS A 45 10.94 37.62 -18.80
CA LYS A 45 10.30 37.15 -20.03
C LYS A 45 10.49 35.65 -20.22
N ALA A 46 11.65 35.12 -19.86
CA ALA A 46 11.89 33.68 -19.88
C ALA A 46 10.93 32.91 -18.96
N ILE A 47 10.71 33.38 -17.72
CA ILE A 47 9.72 32.79 -16.80
C ILE A 47 8.34 32.78 -17.43
N ALA A 48 7.87 33.93 -17.91
CA ALA A 48 6.54 34.04 -18.52
C ALA A 48 6.37 33.08 -19.72
N GLU A 49 7.42 32.88 -20.50
CA GLU A 49 7.40 31.97 -21.65
C GLU A 49 7.44 30.50 -21.21
N PHE A 50 8.25 30.13 -20.21
CA PHE A 50 8.21 28.79 -19.62
C PHE A 50 6.86 28.49 -18.95
N GLU A 51 6.20 29.49 -18.35
CA GLU A 51 4.85 29.35 -17.81
C GLU A 51 3.81 29.05 -18.90
N LYS A 52 3.93 29.67 -20.08
CA LYS A 52 3.09 29.30 -21.25
C LYS A 52 3.35 27.88 -21.71
N VAL A 53 4.60 27.40 -21.67
CA VAL A 53 4.92 25.99 -21.97
C VAL A 53 4.16 25.06 -21.03
N ILE A 54 4.22 25.29 -19.72
CA ILE A 54 3.54 24.41 -18.75
C ILE A 54 2.02 24.62 -18.68
N GLN A 55 1.48 25.71 -19.25
CA GLN A 55 0.04 25.85 -19.48
C GLN A 55 -0.45 24.97 -20.64
N GLN A 56 0.38 24.80 -21.68
CA GLN A 56 0.06 23.98 -22.86
C GLN A 56 0.41 22.50 -22.66
N ASP A 57 1.54 22.23 -21.99
CA ASP A 57 1.97 20.90 -21.54
C ASP A 57 2.34 20.92 -20.05
N PRO A 58 1.36 20.65 -19.15
CA PRO A 58 1.59 20.61 -17.71
C PRO A 58 2.67 19.65 -17.23
N ASN A 59 3.09 18.69 -18.07
CA ASN A 59 4.06 17.65 -17.75
C ASN A 59 5.41 17.86 -18.47
N HIS A 60 5.65 19.04 -19.04
CA HIS A 60 6.90 19.35 -19.74
C HIS A 60 8.10 19.43 -18.77
N LYS A 61 8.83 18.32 -18.63
CA LYS A 61 9.90 18.15 -17.63
C LYS A 61 10.97 19.25 -17.68
N ASP A 62 11.41 19.62 -18.88
CA ASP A 62 12.48 20.62 -19.02
C ASP A 62 12.03 22.03 -18.62
N ALA A 63 10.79 22.42 -18.96
CA ALA A 63 10.25 23.73 -18.57
C ALA A 63 10.06 23.81 -17.04
N LEU A 64 9.57 22.74 -16.41
CA LEU A 64 9.45 22.65 -14.96
C LEU A 64 10.82 22.74 -14.28
N TYR A 65 11.83 22.03 -14.79
CA TYR A 65 13.18 22.09 -14.27
C TYR A 65 13.81 23.48 -14.43
N ASN A 66 13.64 24.13 -15.59
CA ASN A 66 14.16 25.49 -15.82
C ASN A 66 13.46 26.51 -14.92
N LEU A 67 12.14 26.46 -14.77
CA LEU A 67 11.40 27.31 -13.84
C LEU A 67 11.89 27.13 -12.40
N ALA A 68 12.12 25.89 -11.97
CA ALA A 68 12.70 25.61 -10.67
C ALA A 68 14.09 26.24 -10.48
N VAL A 69 14.99 26.04 -11.44
CA VAL A 69 16.37 26.57 -11.37
C VAL A 69 16.37 28.10 -11.34
N ILE A 70 15.53 28.74 -12.16
CA ILE A 70 15.42 30.20 -12.22
C ILE A 70 14.88 30.75 -10.89
N ASN A 71 13.78 30.20 -10.37
CA ASN A 71 13.22 30.68 -9.11
C ASN A 71 14.18 30.46 -7.94
N TYR A 72 14.92 29.36 -7.94
CA TYR A 72 15.97 29.11 -6.96
C TYR A 72 17.07 30.17 -7.02
N ALA A 73 17.53 30.54 -8.22
CA ALA A 73 18.54 31.58 -8.42
C ALA A 73 18.04 32.99 -8.01
N LEU A 74 16.73 33.24 -8.10
CA LEU A 74 16.09 34.47 -7.64
C LEU A 74 15.83 34.50 -6.12
N GLY A 75 16.12 33.40 -5.40
CA GLY A 75 15.89 33.29 -3.96
C GLY A 75 14.46 32.88 -3.57
N ASP A 76 13.56 32.63 -4.54
CA ASP A 76 12.23 32.08 -4.30
C ASP A 76 12.30 30.55 -4.17
N GLN A 77 12.83 30.11 -3.02
CA GLN A 77 12.94 28.69 -2.68
C GLN A 77 11.56 27.98 -2.67
N PRO A 78 10.47 28.54 -2.11
CA PRO A 78 9.16 27.87 -2.13
C PRO A 78 8.67 27.54 -3.55
N THR A 79 8.77 28.49 -4.48
CA THR A 79 8.36 28.26 -5.88
C THR A 79 9.29 27.27 -6.58
N ALA A 80 10.60 27.33 -6.31
CA ALA A 80 11.55 26.35 -6.82
C ALA A 80 11.22 24.93 -6.36
N ILE A 81 10.99 24.74 -5.06
CA ILE A 81 10.61 23.46 -4.45
C ILE A 81 9.32 22.93 -5.08
N LYS A 82 8.30 23.79 -5.26
CA LYS A 82 7.03 23.42 -5.92
C LYS A 82 7.25 22.85 -7.33
N PHE A 83 8.08 23.48 -8.15
CA PHE A 83 8.36 23.00 -9.50
C PHE A 83 9.26 21.76 -9.51
N LEU A 84 10.24 21.65 -8.62
CA LEU A 84 11.08 20.46 -8.47
C LEU A 84 10.28 19.25 -8.04
N LYS A 85 9.34 19.39 -7.10
CA LYS A 85 8.42 18.34 -6.69
C LYS A 85 7.61 17.80 -7.88
N ARG A 86 7.08 18.69 -8.73
CA ARG A 86 6.43 18.31 -10.00
C ARG A 86 7.41 17.59 -10.96
N GLY A 87 8.65 18.04 -11.07
CA GLY A 87 9.68 17.37 -11.88
C GLY A 87 10.02 15.96 -11.35
N VAL A 88 10.13 15.80 -10.03
CA VAL A 88 10.33 14.50 -9.37
C VAL A 88 9.16 13.56 -9.63
N HIS A 89 7.92 14.06 -9.54
CA HIS A 89 6.71 13.30 -9.89
C HIS A 89 6.76 12.76 -11.34
N LEU A 90 7.38 13.49 -12.25
CA LEU A 90 7.57 13.11 -13.64
C LEU A 90 8.86 12.30 -13.89
N HIS A 91 9.52 11.79 -12.84
CA HIS A 91 10.76 11.04 -12.93
C HIS A 91 11.93 11.82 -13.57
N ASP A 92 12.01 13.14 -13.36
CA ASP A 92 13.19 13.91 -13.75
C ASP A 92 14.33 13.72 -12.72
N PRO A 93 15.42 13.00 -13.07
CA PRO A 93 16.52 12.76 -12.13
C PRO A 93 17.25 14.06 -11.74
N ARG A 94 17.18 15.10 -12.58
CA ARG A 94 17.79 16.41 -12.28
C ARG A 94 17.03 17.09 -11.15
N ALA A 95 15.70 17.03 -11.17
CA ALA A 95 14.85 17.62 -10.15
C ALA A 95 15.10 16.96 -8.78
N LEU A 96 15.18 15.62 -8.75
CA LEU A 96 15.49 14.85 -7.55
C LEU A 96 16.88 15.21 -6.98
N LYS A 97 17.88 15.33 -7.85
CA LYS A 97 19.25 15.69 -7.48
C LYS A 97 19.31 17.10 -6.89
N LEU A 98 18.63 18.07 -7.49
CA LEU A 98 18.64 19.46 -7.03
C LEU A 98 17.95 19.60 -5.66
N LEU A 99 16.78 18.97 -5.52
CA LEU A 99 15.97 19.06 -4.30
C LEU A 99 16.69 18.39 -3.10
N ARG A 100 17.28 17.20 -3.28
CA ARG A 100 18.05 16.53 -2.21
C ARG A 100 19.41 17.18 -1.94
N GLY A 101 20.09 17.62 -3.00
CA GLY A 101 21.50 18.01 -2.92
C GLY A 101 21.73 19.47 -2.54
N GLN A 102 20.91 20.40 -3.06
CA GLN A 102 21.12 21.84 -2.85
C GLN A 102 20.11 22.45 -1.89
N LEU A 103 18.85 22.03 -1.97
CA LEU A 103 17.79 22.56 -1.12
C LEU A 103 17.66 21.83 0.22
N HIS A 104 18.33 20.69 0.38
CA HIS A 104 18.27 19.83 1.57
C HIS A 104 16.84 19.50 2.02
N GLU A 105 15.89 19.58 1.09
CA GLU A 105 14.48 19.34 1.36
C GLU A 105 14.25 17.84 1.53
N LYS A 106 13.58 17.50 2.63
CA LYS A 106 13.13 16.15 2.89
C LYS A 106 11.94 15.92 1.96
N ILE A 107 12.13 15.16 0.87
CA ILE A 107 11.01 14.79 0.00
C ILE A 107 10.00 14.05 0.86
N THR A 108 8.81 14.64 0.98
CA THR A 108 7.66 14.01 1.61
C THR A 108 6.81 13.33 0.54
N TYR A 109 6.18 12.22 0.92
CA TYR A 109 5.37 11.36 0.06
C TYR A 109 4.34 12.06 -0.85
N ALA A 110 3.76 13.18 -0.37
CA ALA A 110 2.79 13.99 -1.10
C ALA A 110 3.28 14.38 -2.51
N ASP A 111 4.59 14.46 -2.72
CA ASP A 111 5.20 14.91 -3.97
C ASP A 111 5.48 13.81 -4.99
N THR A 112 5.38 12.53 -4.58
CA THR A 112 5.86 11.41 -5.42
C THR A 112 4.79 10.49 -5.97
N MET A 113 3.62 10.35 -5.33
CA MET A 113 2.65 9.31 -5.76
C MET A 113 1.16 9.58 -5.45
N GLN A 114 0.72 10.84 -5.40
CA GLN A 114 -0.71 11.18 -5.29
C GLN A 114 -1.41 11.33 -6.66
N TYR A 115 -1.15 10.42 -7.60
CA TYR A 115 -1.86 10.50 -8.88
C TYR A 115 -2.09 9.12 -9.50
N ILE A 116 -3.36 8.82 -9.72
CA ILE A 116 -3.76 7.79 -10.68
C ILE A 116 -3.57 8.42 -12.06
N ASP A 117 -2.52 8.00 -12.78
CA ASP A 117 -2.18 8.47 -14.13
C ASP A 117 -3.45 8.63 -15.00
N PRO A 118 -3.65 9.75 -15.74
CA PRO A 118 -4.92 9.96 -16.43
C PRO A 118 -5.12 8.86 -17.47
N ALA A 119 -4.04 8.34 -18.06
CA ALA A 119 -4.09 7.21 -18.98
C ALA A 119 -4.54 5.91 -18.28
N THR A 120 -4.19 5.72 -17.01
CA THR A 120 -4.70 4.61 -16.19
C THR A 120 -6.19 4.77 -15.89
N ALA A 121 -6.64 5.99 -15.57
CA ALA A 121 -8.05 6.28 -15.39
C ALA A 121 -8.85 6.04 -16.70
N GLU A 122 -8.34 6.47 -17.85
CA GLU A 122 -8.92 6.20 -19.16
C GLU A 122 -8.99 4.69 -19.48
N LYS A 123 -7.98 3.91 -19.09
CA LYS A 123 -8.02 2.44 -19.21
C LYS A 123 -9.09 1.84 -18.32
N PHE A 124 -9.24 2.34 -17.09
CA PHE A 124 -10.29 1.88 -16.19
C PHE A 124 -11.69 2.16 -16.77
N GLU A 125 -11.91 3.32 -17.35
CA GLU A 125 -13.18 3.68 -18.01
C GLU A 125 -13.61 2.65 -19.07
N LYS A 126 -12.66 2.02 -19.77
CA LYS A 126 -12.94 0.98 -20.78
C LYS A 126 -13.41 -0.35 -20.17
N ILE A 127 -12.96 -0.66 -18.94
CA ILE A 127 -13.24 -1.94 -18.28
C ILE A 127 -14.24 -1.82 -17.12
N LYS A 128 -14.56 -0.59 -16.67
CA LYS A 128 -15.32 -0.37 -15.44
C LYS A 128 -16.69 -1.01 -15.45
N ASN A 129 -17.35 -1.16 -16.61
CA ASN A 129 -18.69 -1.74 -16.73
C ASN A 129 -18.67 -3.25 -17.09
N LEU A 130 -17.49 -3.87 -17.20
CA LEU A 130 -17.41 -5.29 -17.50
C LEU A 130 -17.82 -6.11 -16.28
N ASN A 131 -18.62 -7.15 -16.51
CA ASN A 131 -19.03 -8.06 -15.45
C ASN A 131 -17.80 -8.72 -14.81
N ALA A 132 -17.65 -8.58 -13.49
CA ALA A 132 -16.52 -9.12 -12.74
C ALA A 132 -16.95 -9.66 -11.36
N PRO A 133 -17.67 -10.80 -11.32
CA PRO A 133 -18.18 -11.38 -10.07
C PRO A 133 -17.09 -12.10 -9.26
N THR A 134 -15.97 -12.47 -9.89
CA THR A 134 -14.86 -13.16 -9.22
C THR A 134 -13.54 -12.40 -9.37
N LEU A 135 -12.56 -12.74 -8.51
CA LEU A 135 -11.19 -12.24 -8.65
C LEU A 135 -10.56 -12.58 -10.01
N ASN A 136 -10.90 -13.73 -10.60
CA ASN A 136 -10.40 -14.11 -11.92
C ASN A 136 -10.90 -13.15 -13.01
N ASP A 137 -12.18 -12.77 -12.94
CA ASP A 137 -12.78 -11.85 -13.91
C ASP A 137 -12.18 -10.44 -13.76
N ILE A 138 -12.03 -9.97 -12.52
CA ILE A 138 -11.40 -8.68 -12.21
C ILE A 138 -9.97 -8.66 -12.78
N THR A 139 -9.21 -9.71 -12.50
CA THR A 139 -7.83 -9.84 -12.99
C THR A 139 -7.79 -9.87 -14.52
N LYS A 140 -8.63 -10.67 -15.17
CA LYS A 140 -8.71 -10.75 -16.63
C LYS A 140 -9.03 -9.40 -17.25
N ASN A 141 -9.97 -8.65 -16.68
CA ASN A 141 -10.37 -7.34 -17.18
C ASN A 141 -9.19 -6.35 -17.07
N ILE A 142 -8.51 -6.30 -15.92
CA ILE A 142 -7.32 -5.44 -15.71
C ILE A 142 -6.18 -5.81 -16.68
N LEU A 143 -5.88 -7.10 -16.83
CA LEU A 143 -4.82 -7.58 -17.74
C LEU A 143 -5.12 -7.33 -19.21
N SER A 144 -6.39 -7.09 -19.59
CA SER A 144 -6.75 -6.80 -20.98
C SER A 144 -6.37 -5.37 -21.42
N VAL A 145 -6.11 -4.46 -20.47
CA VAL A 145 -5.79 -3.05 -20.75
C VAL A 145 -4.41 -2.60 -20.23
N SER A 146 -3.71 -3.44 -19.46
CA SER A 146 -2.37 -3.13 -18.97
C SER A 146 -1.50 -4.37 -18.79
N THR A 147 -0.23 -4.24 -19.17
CA THR A 147 0.86 -5.20 -18.89
C THR A 147 1.83 -4.71 -17.80
N ASN A 148 1.67 -3.47 -17.33
CA ASN A 148 2.54 -2.87 -16.32
C ASN A 148 1.99 -3.15 -14.91
N ALA A 149 2.79 -3.78 -14.04
CA ALA A 149 2.35 -4.21 -12.73
C ALA A 149 1.88 -3.06 -11.80
N LYS A 150 2.57 -1.90 -11.86
CA LYS A 150 2.19 -0.71 -11.09
C LYS A 150 0.82 -0.18 -11.54
N GLU A 151 0.62 -0.07 -12.85
CA GLU A 151 -0.66 0.35 -13.43
C GLU A 151 -1.78 -0.67 -13.16
N GLN A 152 -1.49 -1.97 -13.22
CA GLN A 152 -2.45 -3.02 -12.87
C GLN A 152 -2.94 -2.91 -11.42
N LEU A 153 -2.05 -2.55 -10.49
CA LEU A 153 -2.42 -2.30 -9.09
C LEU A 153 -3.24 -1.01 -8.94
N GLN A 154 -2.93 0.05 -9.68
CA GLN A 154 -3.76 1.26 -9.71
C GLN A 154 -5.16 0.98 -10.30
N LEU A 155 -5.26 0.10 -11.31
CA LEU A 155 -6.55 -0.36 -11.83
C LEU A 155 -7.33 -1.19 -10.80
N LEU A 156 -6.64 -1.98 -9.96
CA LEU A 156 -7.28 -2.67 -8.82
C LEU A 156 -7.80 -1.67 -7.79
N LEU A 157 -7.04 -0.61 -7.48
CA LEU A 157 -7.47 0.49 -6.62
C LEU A 157 -8.75 1.14 -7.15
N LEU A 158 -8.76 1.52 -8.43
CA LEU A 158 -9.94 2.11 -9.08
C LEU A 158 -11.14 1.16 -9.09
N TRP A 159 -10.91 -0.14 -9.36
CA TRP A 159 -11.95 -1.15 -9.30
C TRP A 159 -12.54 -1.26 -7.89
N SER A 160 -11.68 -1.36 -6.87
CA SER A 160 -12.10 -1.49 -5.47
C SER A 160 -12.86 -0.25 -5.03
N HIS A 161 -12.35 0.95 -5.34
CA HIS A 161 -13.09 2.18 -5.12
C HIS A 161 -14.44 2.08 -5.82
N HIS A 162 -14.50 1.87 -7.13
CA HIS A 162 -15.77 1.84 -7.87
C HIS A 162 -16.81 0.90 -7.24
N TYR A 163 -16.41 -0.33 -6.91
CA TYR A 163 -17.31 -1.43 -6.60
C TYR A 163 -17.48 -1.76 -5.12
N MET A 164 -16.44 -1.68 -4.32
CA MET A 164 -16.47 -2.12 -2.93
C MET A 164 -16.96 -1.01 -1.99
N ARG A 165 -17.47 -1.42 -0.83
CA ARG A 165 -17.78 -0.56 0.32
C ARG A 165 -17.19 -1.17 1.59
N ALA A 166 -16.95 -0.34 2.60
CA ALA A 166 -16.59 -0.84 3.92
C ALA A 166 -17.82 -1.41 4.64
N ASP A 167 -17.64 -2.53 5.31
CA ASP A 167 -18.70 -3.17 6.10
C ASP A 167 -18.83 -2.50 7.48
N GLY A 168 -19.41 -1.29 7.50
CA GLY A 168 -19.57 -0.53 8.74
C GLY A 168 -20.38 -1.27 9.81
N ALA A 169 -21.42 -2.02 9.39
CA ALA A 169 -22.22 -2.80 10.33
C ALA A 169 -21.37 -3.85 11.07
N ARG A 170 -20.52 -4.58 10.35
CA ARG A 170 -19.61 -5.55 10.97
C ARG A 170 -18.49 -4.88 11.75
N PHE A 171 -18.00 -3.72 11.32
CA PHE A 171 -16.97 -2.97 12.06
C PHE A 171 -17.46 -2.55 13.44
N PHE A 172 -18.66 -1.97 13.54
CA PHE A 172 -19.18 -1.42 14.80
C PHE A 172 -19.87 -2.46 15.70
N ASN A 173 -20.50 -3.48 15.11
CA ASN A 173 -21.29 -4.46 15.88
C ASN A 173 -20.62 -5.83 16.00
N GLY A 174 -19.45 -6.01 15.38
CA GLY A 174 -18.81 -7.31 15.22
C GLY A 174 -19.50 -8.19 14.17
N GLY A 175 -18.87 -9.32 13.88
CA GLY A 175 -19.38 -10.33 12.95
C GLY A 175 -18.26 -11.15 12.34
N PHE A 176 -18.63 -12.19 11.59
CA PHE A 176 -17.66 -13.13 11.05
C PHE A 176 -16.90 -12.55 9.84
N PRO A 177 -15.60 -12.89 9.69
CA PRO A 177 -14.83 -12.52 8.50
C PRO A 177 -15.45 -13.15 7.24
N LEU A 178 -15.34 -12.45 6.11
CA LEU A 178 -15.77 -12.95 4.82
C LEU A 178 -14.56 -13.55 4.13
N SER A 179 -14.77 -14.62 3.37
CA SER A 179 -13.76 -15.07 2.41
C SER A 179 -13.59 -14.04 1.29
N THR A 180 -12.44 -14.03 0.62
CA THR A 180 -12.19 -13.15 -0.54
C THR A 180 -13.27 -13.25 -1.63
N PRO A 181 -13.75 -14.45 -2.03
CA PRO A 181 -14.86 -14.55 -2.98
C PRO A 181 -16.16 -13.92 -2.46
N GLU A 182 -16.51 -14.15 -1.19
CA GLU A 182 -17.73 -13.57 -0.60
C GLU A 182 -17.66 -12.05 -0.53
N ALA A 183 -16.51 -11.49 -0.13
CA ALA A 183 -16.29 -10.04 -0.08
C ALA A 183 -16.47 -9.40 -1.47
N ILE A 184 -15.87 -10.01 -2.50
CA ILE A 184 -16.01 -9.55 -3.89
C ILE A 184 -17.46 -9.67 -4.36
N GLN A 185 -18.15 -10.77 -4.06
CA GLN A 185 -19.53 -11.00 -4.49
C GLN A 185 -20.51 -10.04 -3.81
N LYS A 186 -20.36 -9.85 -2.49
CA LYS A 186 -21.18 -8.94 -1.69
C LYS A 186 -20.78 -7.47 -1.83
N ARG A 187 -19.64 -7.20 -2.50
CA ARG A 187 -19.09 -5.85 -2.71
C ARG A 187 -18.82 -5.11 -1.39
N THR A 188 -18.44 -5.86 -0.35
CA THR A 188 -18.24 -5.33 1.00
C THR A 188 -17.11 -6.07 1.73
N GLY A 189 -16.49 -5.43 2.71
CA GLY A 189 -15.46 -6.04 3.55
C GLY A 189 -14.82 -5.06 4.53
N LEU A 190 -13.86 -5.56 5.31
CA LEU A 190 -12.98 -4.78 6.18
C LEU A 190 -11.53 -4.94 5.73
N CYS A 191 -10.59 -4.36 6.48
CA CYS A 191 -9.17 -4.33 6.13
C CYS A 191 -8.59 -5.72 5.81
N ASP A 192 -9.00 -6.78 6.51
CA ASP A 192 -8.60 -8.15 6.19
C ASP A 192 -9.05 -8.60 4.79
N GLU A 193 -10.32 -8.39 4.40
CA GLU A 193 -10.79 -8.78 3.08
C GLU A 193 -10.12 -7.97 1.96
N TYR A 194 -9.96 -6.66 2.17
CA TYR A 194 -9.29 -5.79 1.22
C TYR A 194 -7.82 -6.19 1.04
N SER A 195 -7.11 -6.48 2.13
CA SER A 195 -5.71 -6.93 2.06
C SER A 195 -5.57 -8.33 1.46
N ASN A 196 -6.55 -9.21 1.66
CA ASN A 196 -6.61 -10.51 0.99
C ASN A 196 -6.87 -10.38 -0.53
N ILE A 197 -7.68 -9.41 -0.96
CA ILE A 197 -7.88 -9.12 -2.39
C ILE A 197 -6.57 -8.71 -3.05
N VAL A 198 -5.79 -7.81 -2.41
CA VAL A 198 -4.48 -7.37 -2.93
C VAL A 198 -3.51 -8.56 -3.01
N ASP A 199 -3.35 -9.34 -1.94
CA ASP A 199 -2.44 -10.50 -1.91
C ASP A 199 -2.81 -11.53 -3.00
N ALA A 200 -4.11 -11.83 -3.14
CA ALA A 200 -4.60 -12.77 -4.14
C ALA A 200 -4.44 -12.23 -5.58
N PHE A 201 -4.61 -10.92 -5.79
CA PHE A 201 -4.36 -10.28 -7.08
C PHE A 201 -2.87 -10.29 -7.43
N CYS A 202 -1.99 -9.88 -6.51
CA CYS A 202 -0.54 -9.91 -6.67
C CYS A 202 -0.03 -11.29 -7.06
N LYS A 203 -0.55 -12.37 -6.45
CA LYS A 203 -0.23 -13.75 -6.84
C LYS A 203 -0.56 -14.04 -8.31
N LYS A 204 -1.69 -13.54 -8.83
CA LYS A 204 -2.10 -13.76 -10.22
C LYS A 204 -1.23 -13.00 -11.22
N ILE A 205 -0.83 -11.77 -10.88
CA ILE A 205 0.06 -10.96 -11.72
C ILE A 205 1.55 -11.21 -11.45
N LYS A 206 1.87 -12.19 -10.59
CA LYS A 206 3.24 -12.59 -10.22
C LYS A 206 4.07 -11.46 -9.60
N VAL A 207 3.41 -10.57 -8.86
CA VAL A 207 4.07 -9.55 -8.04
C VAL A 207 4.28 -10.11 -6.65
N GLN A 208 5.52 -10.05 -6.17
CA GLN A 208 5.82 -10.44 -4.79
C GLN A 208 5.11 -9.50 -3.83
N SER A 209 4.38 -10.07 -2.87
CA SER A 209 3.70 -9.30 -1.83
C SER A 209 3.79 -9.98 -0.47
N PHE A 210 3.55 -9.19 0.57
CA PHE A 210 3.29 -9.63 1.93
C PHE A 210 2.00 -8.96 2.40
N ARG A 211 1.08 -9.74 2.98
CA ARG A 211 0.04 -9.19 3.85
C ARG A 211 0.62 -9.04 5.25
N VAL A 212 0.36 -7.90 5.88
CA VAL A 212 0.85 -7.56 7.22
C VAL A 212 -0.29 -7.03 8.07
N THR A 213 -0.21 -7.27 9.37
CA THR A 213 -1.10 -6.67 10.38
C THR A 213 -0.31 -5.67 11.21
N GLY A 214 -1.02 -4.76 11.85
CA GLY A 214 -0.38 -3.75 12.69
C GLY A 214 -1.36 -2.79 13.33
N TYR A 215 -0.87 -1.59 13.58
CA TYR A 215 -1.55 -0.56 14.34
C TYR A 215 -1.73 0.69 13.49
N VAL A 216 -2.95 1.19 13.45
CA VAL A 216 -3.29 2.53 12.95
C VAL A 216 -3.92 3.34 14.06
N ARG A 217 -3.84 4.66 13.93
CA ARG A 217 -4.48 5.60 14.85
C ARG A 217 -5.83 5.99 14.26
N TYR A 218 -6.90 5.46 14.83
CA TYR A 218 -8.27 5.88 14.51
C TYR A 218 -8.56 7.27 15.12
N PRO A 219 -9.64 7.96 14.69
CA PRO A 219 -9.93 9.33 15.14
C PRO A 219 -10.01 9.52 16.67
N ASP A 220 -10.32 8.47 17.42
CA ASP A 220 -10.41 8.48 18.89
C ASP A 220 -9.07 8.18 19.59
N PHE A 221 -8.03 7.81 18.84
CA PHE A 221 -6.72 7.44 19.36
C PHE A 221 -6.07 8.59 20.16
N GLN A 222 -5.63 8.30 21.37
CA GLN A 222 -4.94 9.25 22.24
C GLN A 222 -3.46 8.90 22.42
N PRO A 223 -2.58 9.91 22.59
CA PRO A 223 -1.18 9.67 22.94
C PRO A 223 -1.06 8.80 24.20
N GLY A 224 -0.31 7.70 24.07
CA GLY A 224 -0.08 6.75 25.16
C GLY A 224 -1.07 5.58 25.21
N ASP A 225 -2.03 5.51 24.28
CA ASP A 225 -2.94 4.37 24.16
C ASP A 225 -2.18 3.05 24.02
N ALA A 226 -2.65 2.04 24.76
CA ALA A 226 -2.01 0.74 24.78
C ALA A 226 -2.31 -0.05 23.50
N LEU A 227 -1.26 -0.38 22.74
CA LEU A 227 -1.35 -1.16 21.51
C LEU A 227 -1.44 -2.67 21.81
N ARG A 228 -2.50 -3.12 22.48
CA ARG A 228 -2.66 -4.52 22.96
C ARG A 228 -3.13 -5.52 21.92
N GLN A 229 -3.61 -5.03 20.77
CA GLN A 229 -4.07 -5.84 19.66
C GLN A 229 -3.82 -5.08 18.35
N THR A 230 -3.53 -5.81 17.27
CA THR A 230 -3.49 -5.20 15.94
C THR A 230 -4.91 -4.82 15.55
N ASN A 231 -5.11 -3.62 15.04
CA ASN A 231 -6.42 -3.11 14.65
C ASN A 231 -6.57 -2.94 13.14
N HIS A 232 -5.54 -3.29 12.36
CA HIS A 232 -5.56 -3.08 10.91
C HIS A 232 -4.67 -4.06 10.14
N ALA A 233 -4.99 -4.24 8.85
CA ALA A 233 -4.28 -5.10 7.93
C ALA A 233 -4.11 -4.45 6.55
N TRP A 234 -2.93 -4.58 5.95
CA TRP A 234 -2.59 -4.04 4.63
C TRP A 234 -1.52 -4.91 3.96
N ASN A 235 -0.97 -4.45 2.84
CA ASN A 235 0.03 -5.18 2.08
C ASN A 235 1.31 -4.37 1.85
N PHE A 236 2.42 -5.07 1.65
CA PHE A 236 3.58 -4.54 0.96
C PHE A 236 3.77 -5.30 -0.34
N VAL A 237 4.02 -4.58 -1.44
CA VAL A 237 4.27 -5.15 -2.78
C VAL A 237 5.67 -4.76 -3.24
N TYR A 238 6.36 -5.64 -3.94
CA TYR A 238 7.69 -5.37 -4.47
C TYR A 238 7.61 -4.99 -5.96
N LEU A 239 7.91 -3.73 -6.27
CA LEU A 239 7.88 -3.16 -7.61
C LEU A 239 9.12 -2.30 -7.82
N ASP A 240 9.70 -2.31 -9.03
CA ASP A 240 10.81 -1.43 -9.41
C ASP A 240 11.96 -1.41 -8.38
N SER A 241 12.32 -2.59 -7.87
CA SER A 241 13.35 -2.81 -6.84
C SER A 241 13.06 -2.21 -5.46
N SER A 242 11.81 -1.88 -5.16
CA SER A 242 11.39 -1.26 -3.90
C SER A 242 10.16 -1.94 -3.31
N TRP A 243 10.10 -1.99 -1.98
CA TRP A 243 8.88 -2.38 -1.27
C TRP A 243 7.98 -1.15 -1.10
N LEU A 244 6.71 -1.30 -1.50
CA LEU A 244 5.70 -0.26 -1.44
C LEU A 244 4.50 -0.74 -0.63
N ALA A 245 4.00 0.09 0.27
CA ALA A 245 2.80 -0.13 1.07
C ALA A 245 1.53 0.01 0.22
N CYS A 246 0.59 -0.90 0.38
CA CYS A 246 -0.71 -0.89 -0.26
C CYS A 246 -1.79 -1.16 0.79
N ASP A 247 -2.47 -0.13 1.23
CA ASP A 247 -3.70 -0.26 1.99
C ASP A 247 -4.90 0.06 1.12
N LEU A 248 -5.45 -0.97 0.49
CA LEU A 248 -6.62 -0.83 -0.38
C LEU A 248 -7.87 -0.35 0.39
N PHE A 249 -7.96 -0.59 1.70
CA PHE A 249 -9.11 -0.21 2.50
C PHE A 249 -9.13 1.30 2.71
N TRP A 250 -8.08 1.86 3.33
CA TRP A 250 -7.98 3.31 3.52
C TRP A 250 -7.84 4.08 2.21
N SER A 251 -7.30 3.46 1.16
CA SER A 251 -7.24 4.12 -0.15
C SER A 251 -8.60 4.32 -0.81
N THR A 252 -9.65 3.63 -0.35
CA THR A 252 -10.98 3.64 -0.98
C THR A 252 -12.12 4.00 -0.03
N THR A 253 -11.80 4.22 1.24
CA THR A 253 -12.74 4.45 2.34
C THR A 253 -12.19 5.53 3.27
N ALA A 254 -13.06 6.36 3.85
CA ALA A 254 -12.74 7.21 4.99
C ALA A 254 -13.74 6.96 6.13
N LEU A 255 -13.28 7.10 7.37
CA LEU A 255 -14.13 7.05 8.55
C LEU A 255 -14.53 8.48 8.93
N GLU A 256 -15.80 8.82 8.77
CA GLU A 256 -16.35 10.09 9.22
C GLU A 256 -16.86 9.92 10.65
N ALA A 257 -16.14 10.54 11.58
CA ALA A 257 -16.49 10.56 13.01
C ALA A 257 -17.23 11.85 13.42
N GLU A 258 -17.31 12.84 12.52
CA GLU A 258 -18.04 14.09 12.75
C GLU A 258 -19.55 13.87 12.50
N GLY A 259 -20.29 13.55 13.56
CA GLY A 259 -21.73 13.31 13.49
C GLY A 259 -22.26 12.55 14.71
N PRO A 260 -23.56 12.26 14.77
CA PRO A 260 -24.15 11.51 15.89
C PRO A 260 -23.62 10.08 16.00
N THR A 261 -23.16 9.48 14.90
CA THR A 261 -22.58 8.13 14.87
C THR A 261 -21.44 8.06 13.83
N PRO A 262 -20.25 7.53 14.20
CA PRO A 262 -19.19 7.26 13.25
C PRO A 262 -19.66 6.32 12.13
N HIS A 263 -19.26 6.60 10.89
CA HIS A 263 -19.61 5.76 9.75
C HIS A 263 -18.58 5.85 8.63
N PHE A 264 -18.51 4.80 7.81
CA PHE A 264 -17.62 4.80 6.67
C PHE A 264 -18.26 5.42 5.44
N VAL A 265 -17.50 6.27 4.76
CA VAL A 265 -17.84 6.81 3.45
C VAL A 265 -16.86 6.32 2.40
N LYS A 266 -17.32 6.33 1.15
CA LYS A 266 -16.47 6.04 0.01
C LYS A 266 -15.64 7.27 -0.34
N ARG A 267 -14.32 7.16 -0.27
CA ARG A 267 -13.39 8.25 -0.60
C ARG A 267 -12.13 7.69 -1.22
N LEU A 268 -11.64 8.30 -2.29
CA LEU A 268 -10.41 7.87 -2.92
C LEU A 268 -9.25 8.65 -2.30
N GLU A 269 -8.41 7.97 -1.53
CA GLU A 269 -7.25 8.53 -0.82
C GLU A 269 -5.99 7.80 -1.32
N PRO A 270 -5.51 8.12 -2.54
CA PRO A 270 -4.46 7.36 -3.22
C PRO A 270 -3.13 7.36 -2.46
N GLU A 271 -2.94 8.23 -1.48
CA GLU A 271 -1.77 8.26 -0.60
C GLU A 271 -1.58 6.97 0.20
N TYR A 272 -2.65 6.21 0.47
CA TYR A 272 -2.54 4.94 1.16
C TYR A 272 -2.14 3.78 0.24
N PHE A 273 -1.94 4.03 -1.06
CA PHE A 273 -1.68 3.02 -2.07
C PHE A 273 -0.34 3.21 -2.79
N LEU A 274 0.44 2.14 -2.89
CA LEU A 274 1.78 2.11 -3.49
C LEU A 274 2.76 3.11 -2.85
N GLY A 275 2.68 3.27 -1.53
CA GLY A 275 3.47 4.24 -0.78
C GLY A 275 4.78 3.78 -0.20
N LEU A 276 5.66 4.72 0.09
CA LEU A 276 6.96 4.40 0.68
C LEU A 276 6.75 4.00 2.16
N PRO A 277 7.41 2.92 2.64
CA PRO A 277 7.31 2.52 4.04
C PRO A 277 7.70 3.61 5.03
N SER A 278 8.68 4.45 4.69
CA SER A 278 9.16 5.58 5.50
C SER A 278 8.09 6.66 5.74
N ASP A 279 7.09 6.72 4.88
CA ASP A 279 5.99 7.66 4.99
C ASP A 279 4.79 7.00 5.67
N PHE A 280 4.52 5.75 5.29
CA PHE A 280 3.48 4.90 5.87
C PHE A 280 3.59 4.79 7.39
N ILE A 281 4.82 4.78 7.91
CA ILE A 281 5.11 4.67 9.34
C ILE A 281 4.53 5.82 10.19
N ASN A 282 4.20 6.95 9.57
CA ASN A 282 3.58 8.08 10.24
C ASN A 282 2.12 7.83 10.62
N HIS A 283 1.50 6.76 10.13
CA HIS A 283 0.10 6.46 10.41
C HIS A 283 -0.20 4.94 10.50
N HIS A 284 0.68 4.09 9.97
CA HIS A 284 0.64 2.63 10.05
C HIS A 284 1.94 2.07 10.64
N LEU A 285 1.84 1.43 11.80
CA LEU A 285 2.94 0.69 12.40
C LEU A 285 2.76 -0.82 12.18
N PRO A 286 3.59 -1.48 11.36
CA PRO A 286 3.59 -2.94 11.25
C PRO A 286 3.84 -3.62 12.60
N ALA A 287 3.13 -4.70 12.88
CA ALA A 287 3.33 -5.49 14.09
C ALA A 287 4.70 -6.18 14.11
N ASP A 288 5.17 -6.68 12.97
CA ASP A 288 6.56 -7.15 12.81
C ASP A 288 7.44 -5.98 12.32
N PRO A 289 8.43 -5.52 13.12
CA PRO A 289 9.22 -4.33 12.80
C PRO A 289 10.11 -4.49 11.56
N VAL A 290 10.31 -5.72 11.06
CA VAL A 290 11.00 -5.97 9.78
C VAL A 290 10.31 -5.25 8.62
N PHE A 291 8.99 -5.12 8.66
CA PHE A 291 8.19 -4.49 7.61
C PHE A 291 8.12 -2.96 7.72
N GLN A 292 8.87 -2.35 8.64
CA GLN A 292 9.12 -0.91 8.57
C GLN A 292 10.15 -0.57 7.48
N PHE A 293 10.89 -1.58 6.99
CA PHE A 293 11.97 -1.43 6.01
C PHE A 293 13.02 -0.40 6.41
N ASP A 294 13.28 -0.33 7.73
CA ASP A 294 14.21 0.59 8.35
C ASP A 294 15.28 -0.21 9.12
N ALA A 295 16.54 0.22 9.02
CA ALA A 295 17.64 -0.34 9.77
C ALA A 295 17.56 0.00 11.27
N GLN A 296 16.83 1.04 11.64
CA GLN A 296 16.54 1.42 13.03
C GLN A 296 15.03 1.68 13.19
N PRO A 297 14.22 0.61 13.26
CA PRO A 297 12.77 0.74 13.32
C PRO A 297 12.28 1.67 14.43
N VAL A 298 11.15 2.31 14.18
CA VAL A 298 10.35 3.00 15.18
C VAL A 298 9.96 1.99 16.26
N LYS A 299 9.87 2.47 17.50
CA LYS A 299 9.39 1.67 18.63
C LYS A 299 7.89 1.83 18.83
N ILE A 300 7.28 0.85 19.51
CA ILE A 300 5.87 0.85 19.91
C ILE A 300 5.50 2.10 20.70
N ASP A 301 6.29 2.44 21.73
CA ASP A 301 6.07 3.60 22.59
C ASP A 301 6.21 4.92 21.81
N ALA A 302 7.19 5.02 20.92
CA ALA A 302 7.37 6.18 20.07
C ALA A 302 6.13 6.41 19.16
N PHE A 303 5.60 5.37 18.53
CA PHE A 303 4.39 5.50 17.71
C PHE A 303 3.15 5.85 18.54
N ALA A 304 2.98 5.20 19.70
CA ALA A 304 1.84 5.44 20.58
C ALA A 304 1.78 6.87 21.12
N ASN A 305 2.93 7.54 21.26
CA ASN A 305 3.02 8.90 21.81
C ASN A 305 3.10 10.02 20.77
N SER A 306 3.07 9.72 19.47
CA SER A 306 3.30 10.73 18.42
C SER A 306 2.06 10.94 17.52
N PRO A 307 0.96 11.54 18.00
CA PRO A 307 -0.35 11.54 17.33
C PRO A 307 -0.31 12.11 15.89
N ASP A 308 0.54 13.09 15.64
CA ASP A 308 0.63 13.83 14.37
C ASP A 308 1.70 13.30 13.40
N GLY A 309 2.16 12.07 13.62
CA GLY A 309 3.25 11.46 12.83
C GLY A 309 4.50 11.24 13.68
N ILE A 310 5.49 10.55 13.14
CA ILE A 310 6.65 10.13 13.95
C ILE A 310 7.69 11.24 14.03
N ASP A 311 7.92 11.76 15.24
CA ASP A 311 8.97 12.74 15.48
C ASP A 311 10.34 12.16 15.05
N PRO A 312 11.11 12.86 14.19
CA PRO A 312 12.44 12.44 13.77
C PRO A 312 13.43 12.19 14.92
N GLN A 313 13.23 12.81 16.09
CA GLN A 313 14.11 12.72 17.25
C GLN A 313 13.78 11.56 18.20
N VAL A 314 12.71 10.79 17.95
CA VAL A 314 12.35 9.68 18.84
C VAL A 314 13.44 8.62 18.89
N LYS A 315 13.61 8.03 20.07
CA LYS A 315 14.54 6.92 20.25
C LYS A 315 14.10 5.71 19.43
N ARG A 316 14.91 5.35 18.43
CA ARG A 316 14.69 4.17 17.58
C ARG A 316 15.11 2.86 18.25
N MET A 317 14.70 1.74 17.65
CA MET A 317 15.23 0.41 17.98
C MET A 317 16.73 0.31 17.66
N PRO A 318 17.45 -0.64 18.29
CA PRO A 318 18.77 -1.06 17.82
C PRO A 318 18.74 -1.52 16.35
N TYR A 319 19.92 -1.62 15.75
CA TYR A 319 20.07 -2.03 14.35
C TYR A 319 19.34 -3.35 14.05
N LEU A 320 18.51 -3.33 13.01
CA LEU A 320 17.81 -4.47 12.45
C LEU A 320 18.22 -4.65 10.98
N ASN A 321 18.79 -5.81 10.65
CA ASN A 321 19.04 -6.17 9.26
C ASN A 321 17.73 -6.65 8.60
N TYR A 322 16.84 -5.70 8.27
CA TYR A 322 15.57 -6.01 7.62
C TYR A 322 15.75 -6.67 6.24
N PRO A 323 16.76 -6.33 5.40
CA PRO A 323 16.93 -7.00 4.11
C PRO A 323 17.19 -8.50 4.25
N ASP A 324 18.05 -8.92 5.19
CA ASP A 324 18.28 -10.34 5.48
C ASP A 324 17.02 -11.02 6.03
N SER A 325 16.31 -10.34 6.93
CA SER A 325 15.05 -10.84 7.50
C SER A 325 13.98 -11.07 6.43
N ILE A 326 13.80 -10.14 5.50
CA ILE A 326 12.89 -10.28 4.35
C ILE A 326 13.32 -11.46 3.47
N LYS A 327 14.62 -11.59 3.17
CA LYS A 327 15.15 -12.71 2.37
C LYS A 327 14.86 -14.07 3.02
N ILE A 328 14.95 -14.16 4.34
CA ILE A 328 14.58 -15.36 5.09
C ILE A 328 13.07 -15.61 4.99
N LEU A 329 12.25 -14.59 5.26
CA LEU A 329 10.78 -14.72 5.21
C LEU A 329 10.28 -15.20 3.85
N LEU A 330 10.86 -14.70 2.75
CA LEU A 330 10.52 -15.11 1.39
C LEU A 330 10.79 -16.60 1.10
N LYS A 331 11.78 -17.20 1.77
CA LYS A 331 12.14 -18.62 1.59
C LYS A 331 11.26 -19.58 2.40
N LEU A 332 10.61 -19.08 3.44
CA LEU A 332 9.74 -19.89 4.29
C LEU A 332 8.43 -20.23 3.58
N ASN A 333 7.89 -21.41 3.88
CA ASN A 333 6.51 -21.75 3.55
C ASN A 333 5.53 -20.83 4.31
N PRO A 334 4.26 -20.73 3.88
CA PRO A 334 3.30 -19.78 4.44
C PRO A 334 3.15 -19.88 5.97
N GLU A 335 3.00 -21.09 6.51
CA GLU A 335 2.77 -21.32 7.94
C GLU A 335 3.98 -20.94 8.79
N SER A 336 5.18 -21.35 8.37
CA SER A 336 6.43 -21.03 9.07
C SER A 336 6.77 -19.55 8.99
N ARG A 337 6.39 -18.90 7.88
CA ARG A 337 6.53 -17.45 7.69
C ARG A 337 5.65 -16.68 8.67
N LEU A 338 4.35 -17.02 8.74
CA LEU A 338 3.42 -16.37 9.67
C LEU A 338 3.86 -16.54 11.12
N LEU A 339 4.29 -17.74 11.50
CA LEU A 339 4.82 -18.00 12.84
C LEU A 339 6.08 -17.17 13.14
N LYS A 340 7.00 -17.02 12.17
CA LYS A 340 8.19 -16.19 12.35
C LYS A 340 7.83 -14.71 12.50
N MET A 341 6.90 -14.21 11.69
CA MET A 341 6.38 -12.84 11.80
C MET A 341 5.73 -12.60 13.17
N ALA A 342 4.91 -13.55 13.64
CA ALA A 342 4.25 -13.47 14.94
C ALA A 342 5.26 -13.45 16.12
N ARG A 343 6.36 -14.20 16.02
CA ARG A 343 7.46 -14.14 17.01
C ARG A 343 8.15 -12.80 17.01
N HIS A 344 8.43 -12.21 15.85
CA HIS A 344 8.99 -10.87 15.77
C HIS A 344 8.02 -9.85 16.39
N ALA A 345 6.73 -9.94 16.05
CA ALA A 345 5.70 -9.04 16.57
C ALA A 345 5.59 -9.09 18.10
N TYR A 346 5.57 -10.27 18.70
CA TYR A 346 5.55 -10.40 20.16
C TYR A 346 6.86 -9.92 20.82
N THR A 347 8.00 -10.13 20.17
CA THR A 347 9.30 -9.63 20.68
C THR A 347 9.33 -8.10 20.66
N TYR A 348 8.72 -7.51 19.63
CA TYR A 348 8.60 -6.06 19.45
C TYR A 348 7.59 -5.42 20.41
N ASN A 349 6.45 -6.08 20.64
CA ASN A 349 5.40 -5.63 21.54
C ASN A 349 4.90 -6.77 22.44
N LYS A 350 5.45 -6.87 23.66
CA LYS A 350 5.07 -7.91 24.61
C LYS A 350 3.65 -7.74 25.19
N ASP A 351 3.09 -6.54 25.08
CA ASP A 351 1.71 -6.26 25.52
C ASP A 351 0.65 -6.80 24.55
N ASN A 352 1.06 -7.24 23.36
CA ASN A 352 0.21 -7.90 22.38
C ASN A 352 0.73 -9.32 22.06
N PRO A 353 0.28 -10.36 22.80
CA PRO A 353 0.62 -11.74 22.51
C PRO A 353 -0.25 -12.39 21.43
N ASN A 354 -1.31 -11.72 20.96
CA ASN A 354 -2.42 -12.36 20.24
C ASN A 354 -1.98 -13.06 18.95
N GLU A 355 -1.17 -12.40 18.13
CA GLU A 355 -0.67 -12.98 16.88
C GLU A 355 0.21 -14.21 17.15
N LEU A 356 1.07 -14.18 18.17
CA LEU A 356 1.91 -15.34 18.51
C LEU A 356 1.09 -16.51 19.04
N ILE A 357 0.03 -16.24 19.82
CA ILE A 357 -0.91 -17.27 20.28
C ILE A 357 -1.59 -17.93 19.09
N LYS A 358 -2.20 -17.12 18.21
CA LYS A 358 -2.95 -17.57 17.04
C LYS A 358 -2.08 -18.38 16.08
N GLU A 359 -0.92 -17.86 15.71
CA GLU A 359 -0.04 -18.54 14.75
C GLU A 359 0.66 -19.77 15.35
N SER A 360 0.97 -19.78 16.66
CA SER A 360 1.47 -20.99 17.32
C SER A 360 0.42 -22.10 17.35
N TYR A 361 -0.84 -21.75 17.65
CA TYR A 361 -1.96 -22.70 17.61
C TYR A 361 -2.18 -23.24 16.19
N ASN A 362 -2.29 -22.36 15.19
CA ASN A 362 -2.51 -22.76 13.79
C ASN A 362 -1.39 -23.64 13.25
N TYR A 363 -0.13 -23.30 13.54
CA TYR A 363 1.03 -24.10 13.13
C TYR A 363 0.99 -25.51 13.75
N ALA A 364 0.66 -25.61 15.04
CA ALA A 364 0.53 -26.90 15.71
C ALA A 364 -0.63 -27.73 15.14
N VAL A 365 -1.79 -27.11 14.91
CA VAL A 365 -2.95 -27.80 14.34
C VAL A 365 -2.68 -28.28 12.91
N GLY A 366 -1.93 -27.53 12.11
CA GLY A 366 -1.47 -27.97 10.79
C GLY A 366 -0.72 -29.31 10.86
N ILE A 367 0.25 -29.42 11.77
CA ILE A 367 0.98 -30.67 12.05
C ILE A 367 0.02 -31.77 12.56
N LEU A 368 -0.89 -31.44 13.49
CA LEU A 368 -1.79 -32.43 14.05
C LEU A 368 -2.82 -32.97 13.04
N ASN A 369 -3.16 -32.22 12.01
CA ASN A 369 -4.06 -32.66 10.95
C ASN A 369 -3.33 -33.42 9.84
N ASP A 370 -2.01 -33.25 9.70
CA ASP A 370 -1.23 -34.01 8.75
C ASP A 370 -0.98 -35.45 9.23
N LYS A 371 -1.51 -36.43 8.48
CA LYS A 371 -1.42 -37.86 8.81
C LYS A 371 0.02 -38.41 8.73
N VAL A 372 0.92 -37.76 7.97
CA VAL A 372 2.31 -38.25 7.81
C VAL A 372 3.30 -37.65 8.82
N SER A 373 2.84 -36.77 9.71
CA SER A 373 3.72 -36.15 10.72
C SER A 373 4.44 -37.17 11.61
N THR A 374 5.73 -36.95 11.79
CA THR A 374 6.63 -37.80 12.59
C THR A 374 6.46 -37.55 14.09
N LYS A 375 7.06 -38.41 14.92
CA LYS A 375 7.16 -38.16 16.38
C LYS A 375 7.79 -36.81 16.73
N ASN A 376 8.77 -36.36 15.95
CA ASN A 376 9.43 -35.07 16.16
C ASN A 376 8.51 -33.90 15.82
N ASP A 377 7.74 -34.02 14.73
CA ASP A 377 6.75 -33.00 14.35
C ASP A 377 5.67 -32.88 15.42
N LEU A 378 5.16 -34.01 15.93
CA LEU A 378 4.17 -34.02 17.01
C LEU A 378 4.70 -33.41 18.31
N LYS A 379 5.99 -33.65 18.64
CA LYS A 379 6.65 -33.01 19.77
C LYS A 379 6.75 -31.49 19.57
N SER A 380 7.04 -31.05 18.35
CA SER A 380 7.05 -29.63 17.97
C SER A 380 5.65 -29.02 18.12
N ALA A 381 4.61 -29.66 17.59
CA ALA A 381 3.22 -29.23 17.74
C ALA A 381 2.83 -29.05 19.22
N LYS A 382 3.20 -30.02 20.08
CA LYS A 382 2.98 -29.92 21.53
C LYS A 382 3.65 -28.70 22.14
N GLN A 383 4.90 -28.41 21.78
CA GLN A 383 5.62 -27.23 22.27
C GLN A 383 4.90 -25.92 21.87
N TYR A 384 4.38 -25.84 20.65
CA TYR A 384 3.65 -24.66 20.17
C TYR A 384 2.28 -24.49 20.86
N LEU A 385 1.56 -25.57 21.13
CA LEU A 385 0.31 -25.51 21.91
C LEU A 385 0.56 -25.09 23.36
N VAL A 386 1.63 -25.59 23.98
CA VAL A 386 2.05 -25.15 25.33
C VAL A 386 2.40 -23.66 25.32
N LEU A 387 3.17 -23.20 24.33
CA LEU A 387 3.51 -21.78 24.17
C LEU A 387 2.24 -20.93 24.04
N ALA A 388 1.35 -21.26 23.09
CA ALA A 388 0.09 -20.57 22.89
C ALA A 388 -0.71 -20.49 24.21
N LYS A 389 -0.94 -21.63 24.85
CA LYS A 389 -1.68 -21.72 26.12
C LYS A 389 -1.06 -20.89 27.25
N SER A 390 0.28 -20.85 27.34
CA SER A 390 0.98 -20.07 28.37
C SER A 390 0.82 -18.57 28.21
N LEU A 391 0.59 -18.10 26.98
CA LEU A 391 0.44 -16.68 26.66
C LEU A 391 -1.02 -16.21 26.72
N ILE A 392 -2.00 -17.11 26.56
CA ILE A 392 -3.45 -16.77 26.62
C ILE A 392 -3.84 -15.89 27.82
N PRO A 393 -3.36 -16.14 29.07
CA PRO A 393 -3.72 -15.30 30.21
C PRO A 393 -3.29 -13.82 30.09
N LEU A 394 -2.35 -13.51 29.20
CA LEU A 394 -1.88 -12.15 28.93
C LEU A 394 -2.76 -11.40 27.91
N SER A 395 -3.64 -12.10 27.20
CA SER A 395 -4.53 -11.51 26.20
C SER A 395 -5.78 -10.92 26.84
N THR A 396 -6.25 -9.80 26.32
CA THR A 396 -7.56 -9.22 26.66
C THR A 396 -8.68 -9.71 25.74
N ASP A 397 -8.34 -10.27 24.58
CA ASP A 397 -9.24 -10.69 23.51
C ASP A 397 -10.02 -11.96 23.89
N SER A 398 -11.35 -11.92 23.76
CA SER A 398 -12.24 -13.04 24.11
C SER A 398 -12.06 -14.26 23.20
N ASP A 399 -11.80 -14.05 21.91
CA ASP A 399 -11.64 -15.12 20.93
C ASP A 399 -10.31 -15.83 21.17
N ILE A 400 -9.26 -15.07 21.51
CA ILE A 400 -7.97 -15.63 21.93
C ILE A 400 -8.11 -16.43 23.24
N LYS A 401 -8.92 -15.95 24.20
CA LYS A 401 -9.18 -16.69 25.44
C LYS A 401 -9.91 -18.02 25.18
N ALA A 402 -10.82 -18.05 24.21
CA ALA A 402 -11.55 -19.26 23.83
C ALA A 402 -10.62 -20.35 23.28
N LEU A 403 -9.47 -20.00 22.68
CA LEU A 403 -8.48 -20.97 22.19
C LEU A 403 -7.87 -21.86 23.29
N LYS A 404 -8.06 -21.55 24.57
CA LYS A 404 -7.52 -22.36 25.68
C LYS A 404 -8.01 -23.81 25.62
N GLU A 405 -9.31 -23.99 25.38
CA GLU A 405 -9.92 -25.33 25.28
C GLU A 405 -9.44 -26.06 24.02
N SER A 406 -9.32 -25.34 22.90
CA SER A 406 -8.79 -25.88 21.65
C SER A 406 -7.32 -26.32 21.80
N CYS A 407 -6.52 -25.58 22.57
CA CYS A 407 -5.15 -25.96 22.88
C CYS A 407 -5.12 -27.27 23.70
N ASP A 408 -6.01 -27.42 24.69
CA ASP A 408 -6.09 -28.64 25.52
C ASP A 408 -6.53 -29.88 24.72
N ALA A 409 -7.47 -29.69 23.80
CA ALA A 409 -7.84 -30.73 22.84
C ALA A 409 -6.66 -31.11 21.93
N GLY A 410 -5.93 -30.13 21.40
CA GLY A 410 -4.74 -30.33 20.58
C GLY A 410 -3.62 -31.08 21.32
N LEU A 411 -3.37 -30.75 22.59
CA LEU A 411 -2.37 -31.42 23.43
C LEU A 411 -2.74 -32.90 23.63
N THR A 412 -4.01 -33.18 23.91
CA THR A 412 -4.53 -34.54 24.05
C THR A 412 -4.38 -35.33 22.73
N MET A 413 -4.66 -34.69 21.60
CA MET A 413 -4.50 -35.29 20.27
C MET A 413 -3.02 -35.61 19.96
N ALA A 414 -2.11 -34.69 20.29
CA ALA A 414 -0.68 -34.88 20.12
C ALA A 414 -0.17 -36.10 20.89
N ASP A 415 -0.55 -36.23 22.17
CA ASP A 415 -0.14 -37.35 23.03
C ASP A 415 -0.64 -38.70 22.51
N LYS A 416 -1.91 -38.77 22.05
CA LYS A 416 -2.46 -39.96 21.41
C LYS A 416 -1.69 -40.35 20.15
N ARG A 417 -1.44 -39.39 19.25
CA ARG A 417 -0.73 -39.65 17.99
C ARG A 417 0.72 -40.08 18.24
N MET A 418 1.40 -39.50 19.23
CA MET A 418 2.78 -39.86 19.57
C MET A 418 2.88 -41.30 20.10
N ALA A 419 1.89 -41.77 20.87
CA ALA A 419 1.84 -43.14 21.38
C ALA A 419 1.69 -44.18 20.26
N THR A 420 1.06 -43.82 19.14
CA THR A 420 0.81 -44.71 18.00
C THR A 420 1.76 -44.54 16.83
N ALA A 421 2.50 -43.43 16.78
CA ALA A 421 3.49 -43.20 15.74
C ALA A 421 4.62 -44.25 15.86
N ARG A 422 5.03 -44.85 14.73
CA ARG A 422 6.16 -45.78 14.71
C ARG A 422 7.46 -45.01 14.75
#